data_AF-A0A7S2KPB0-F1
#
_entry.id   AF-A0A7S2KPB0-F1
#
_cell.length_a   1.000
_cell.length_b   1.000
_cell.length_c   1.000
_cell.angle_alpha   90.00
_cell.angle_beta   90.00
_cell.angle_gamma   90.00
#
_symmetry.space_group_name_H-M   'P 1'
#
loop_
_entity.id
_entity.type
_entity.pdbx_description
1 polymer ?
#
loop_
_entity_poly.entity_id
_entity_poly.type
_entity_poly.pdbx_seq_one_letter_code
_entity_poly.pdbx_strand_id
1 'polypeptide(L)'
;PLQSLNDLRTRLGPGRRCFAFFHPALPHKPLVFVHVSLLQQMPKSMGDIHAGSEKIVQGTDTEEDASCATFYSITNTEPGLAGVDLGNHLIKSVVKQLKQELPNLDTFCTLSPIPNFSKWLQGKIAIQQSIHDATRIFTKEEMRLLERLFSSKPKSPLDSLLELLKTPKWHSDEETATLLKPLLLKLAAYYLTIDTHHGRPLCP
;
A
#
# COMPACT_ATOMS: atom_id res chain seq x y z
N PRO A 1 -9.48 0.39 -8.35
CA PRO A 1 -10.79 -0.26 -8.60
C PRO A 1 -10.72 -1.08 -9.87
N LEU A 2 -11.54 -2.12 -10.00
CA LEU A 2 -11.68 -2.83 -11.26
C LEU A 2 -12.42 -1.92 -12.25
N GLN A 3 -11.82 -1.60 -13.39
CA GLN A 3 -12.39 -0.61 -14.33
C GLN A 3 -13.13 -1.24 -15.50
N SER A 4 -12.81 -2.48 -15.87
CA SER A 4 -13.42 -3.17 -17.01
C SER A 4 -13.29 -4.69 -16.89
N LEU A 5 -14.00 -5.41 -17.75
CA LEU A 5 -13.82 -6.86 -17.91
C LEU A 5 -12.41 -7.22 -18.42
N ASN A 6 -11.78 -6.32 -19.19
CA ASN A 6 -10.41 -6.54 -19.64
C ASN A 6 -9.43 -6.47 -18.47
N ASP A 7 -9.61 -5.52 -17.55
CA ASP A 7 -8.84 -5.44 -16.29
C ASP A 7 -9.03 -6.72 -15.46
N LEU A 8 -10.24 -7.28 -15.41
CA LEU A 8 -10.50 -8.55 -14.73
C LEU A 8 -9.72 -9.70 -15.37
N ARG A 9 -9.78 -9.79 -16.69
CA ARG A 9 -9.05 -10.81 -17.45
C ARG A 9 -7.55 -10.72 -17.20
N THR A 10 -6.99 -9.51 -17.19
CA THR A 10 -5.56 -9.30 -16.89
C THR A 10 -5.21 -9.75 -15.48
N ARG A 11 -6.08 -9.52 -14.48
CA ARG A 11 -5.85 -9.94 -13.08
C ARG A 11 -6.02 -11.43 -12.81
N LEU A 12 -6.62 -12.17 -13.75
CA LEU A 12 -6.80 -13.62 -13.68
C LEU A 12 -5.95 -14.36 -14.74
N GLY A 13 -5.12 -13.64 -15.47
CA GLY A 13 -4.29 -14.16 -16.54
C GLY A 13 -2.95 -14.76 -16.07
N PRO A 14 -2.06 -15.10 -17.01
CA PRO A 14 -0.72 -15.60 -16.70
C PRO A 14 0.06 -14.69 -15.75
N GLY A 15 0.81 -15.28 -14.82
CA GLY A 15 1.55 -14.56 -13.79
C GLY A 15 0.67 -13.98 -12.68
N ARG A 16 -0.64 -14.25 -12.69
CA ARG A 16 -1.59 -13.83 -11.67
C ARG A 16 -2.30 -15.01 -11.06
N ARG A 17 -2.46 -14.98 -9.74
CA ARG A 17 -3.23 -15.96 -8.99
C ARG A 17 -4.33 -15.25 -8.20
N CYS A 18 -5.51 -15.82 -8.17
CA CYS A 18 -6.63 -15.33 -7.37
C CYS A 18 -7.14 -16.47 -6.49
N PHE A 19 -7.11 -16.26 -5.19
CA PHE A 19 -7.60 -17.22 -4.21
C PHE A 19 -8.78 -16.63 -3.46
N ALA A 20 -9.73 -17.48 -3.09
CA ALA A 20 -10.90 -17.08 -2.33
C ALA A 20 -11.21 -18.11 -1.25
N PHE A 21 -11.62 -17.63 -0.07
CA PHE A 21 -12.08 -18.45 1.03
C PHE A 21 -13.59 -18.51 1.01
N PHE A 22 -14.14 -19.72 1.00
CA PHE A 22 -15.58 -19.97 1.02
C PHE A 22 -15.97 -20.70 2.30
N HIS A 23 -17.13 -20.35 2.84
CA HIS A 23 -17.73 -21.13 3.92
C HIS A 23 -18.66 -22.20 3.32
N PRO A 24 -18.71 -23.43 3.86
CA PRO A 24 -19.56 -24.50 3.32
C PRO A 24 -21.05 -24.13 3.23
N ALA A 25 -21.54 -23.30 4.15
CA ALA A 25 -22.92 -22.78 4.12
C ALA A 25 -23.15 -21.66 3.09
N LEU A 26 -22.09 -21.06 2.53
CA LEU A 26 -22.14 -20.00 1.53
C LEU A 26 -21.21 -20.35 0.34
N PRO A 27 -21.45 -21.46 -0.37
CA PRO A 27 -20.51 -22.00 -1.36
C PRO A 27 -20.31 -21.10 -2.58
N HIS A 28 -21.27 -20.21 -2.86
CA HIS A 28 -21.22 -19.29 -4.00
C HIS A 28 -20.79 -17.87 -3.63
N LYS A 29 -20.49 -17.62 -2.34
CA LYS A 29 -20.11 -16.29 -1.84
C LYS A 29 -18.72 -16.36 -1.21
N PRO A 30 -17.68 -15.82 -1.87
CA PRO A 30 -16.35 -15.76 -1.26
C PRO A 30 -16.44 -14.82 -0.06
N LEU A 31 -15.93 -15.20 1.11
CA LEU A 31 -15.89 -14.34 2.30
C LEU A 31 -14.72 -13.34 2.23
N VAL A 32 -13.60 -13.82 1.68
CA VAL A 32 -12.41 -13.01 1.42
C VAL A 32 -11.75 -13.55 0.17
N PHE A 33 -11.23 -12.66 -0.66
CA PHE A 33 -10.40 -13.05 -1.80
C PHE A 33 -9.12 -12.22 -1.86
N VAL A 34 -8.12 -12.79 -2.48
CA VAL A 34 -6.78 -12.21 -2.59
C VAL A 34 -6.22 -12.38 -3.99
N HIS A 35 -5.66 -11.30 -4.52
CA HIS A 35 -4.91 -11.31 -5.77
C HIS A 35 -3.41 -11.30 -5.49
N VAL A 36 -2.71 -12.19 -6.19
CA VAL A 36 -1.28 -12.40 -6.09
C VAL A 36 -0.65 -12.24 -7.48
N SER A 37 0.49 -11.57 -7.53
CA SER A 37 1.34 -11.47 -8.72
C SER A 37 2.59 -12.31 -8.51
N LEU A 38 2.95 -13.10 -9.52
CA LEU A 38 4.21 -13.84 -9.58
C LEU A 38 5.26 -12.96 -10.25
N LEU A 39 6.41 -12.77 -9.60
CA LEU A 39 7.48 -11.86 -10.02
C LEU A 39 8.85 -12.46 -9.71
N GLN A 40 9.89 -12.05 -10.43
CA GLN A 40 11.28 -12.42 -10.12
C GLN A 40 11.89 -11.62 -8.95
N GLN A 41 11.23 -10.55 -8.51
CA GLN A 41 11.72 -9.71 -7.42
C GLN A 41 10.56 -9.00 -6.70
N MET A 42 10.81 -8.58 -5.46
CA MET A 42 9.85 -7.81 -4.67
C MET A 42 9.55 -6.46 -5.35
N PRO A 43 8.27 -6.13 -5.63
CA PRO A 43 7.90 -4.90 -6.31
C PRO A 43 7.93 -3.71 -5.35
N LYS A 44 8.21 -2.53 -5.91
CA LYS A 44 8.17 -1.23 -5.23
C LYS A 44 6.96 -0.40 -5.64
N SER A 45 6.31 -0.77 -6.74
CA SER A 45 5.16 -0.07 -7.28
C SER A 45 4.13 -1.00 -7.92
N MET A 46 2.90 -0.50 -8.11
CA MET A 46 1.88 -1.19 -8.94
C MET A 46 2.30 -1.28 -10.41
N GLY A 47 3.20 -0.42 -10.87
CA GLY A 47 3.78 -0.47 -12.21
C GLY A 47 4.67 -1.69 -12.39
N ASP A 48 5.52 -1.99 -11.39
CA ASP A 48 6.39 -3.18 -11.40
C ASP A 48 5.56 -4.47 -11.49
N ILE A 49 4.43 -4.48 -10.76
CA ILE A 49 3.46 -5.57 -10.80
C ILE A 49 2.87 -5.75 -12.20
N HIS A 50 2.51 -4.68 -12.91
CA HIS A 50 1.99 -4.78 -14.28
C HIS A 50 3.09 -5.24 -15.26
N ALA A 51 4.25 -4.59 -15.22
CA ALA A 51 5.37 -4.90 -16.09
C ALA A 51 5.85 -6.35 -15.93
N GLY A 52 5.91 -6.88 -14.70
CA GLY A 52 6.28 -8.27 -14.48
C GLY A 52 5.30 -9.28 -15.05
N SER A 53 3.98 -9.04 -14.93
CA SER A 53 2.99 -9.91 -15.57
C SER A 53 3.00 -9.82 -17.09
N GLU A 54 3.26 -8.64 -17.66
CA GLU A 54 3.37 -8.47 -19.11
C GLU A 54 4.49 -9.32 -19.70
N LYS A 55 5.63 -9.45 -19.03
CA LYS A 55 6.72 -10.33 -19.45
C LYS A 55 6.31 -11.80 -19.54
N ILE A 56 5.51 -12.28 -18.57
CA ILE A 56 4.98 -13.65 -18.59
C ILE A 56 3.97 -13.81 -19.74
N VAL A 57 3.08 -12.84 -19.94
CA VAL A 57 2.10 -12.85 -21.04
C VAL A 57 2.78 -12.84 -22.42
N GLN A 58 3.89 -12.11 -22.56
CA GLN A 58 4.68 -12.05 -23.79
C GLN A 58 5.58 -13.27 -24.00
N GLY A 59 5.69 -14.16 -23.01
CA GLY A 59 6.54 -15.36 -23.06
C GLY A 59 8.04 -15.07 -22.93
N THR A 60 8.43 -13.87 -22.48
CA THR A 60 9.83 -13.57 -22.18
C THR A 60 10.27 -14.17 -20.85
N ASP A 61 9.32 -14.29 -19.91
CA ASP A 61 9.46 -15.01 -18.64
C ASP A 61 8.35 -16.09 -18.55
N THR A 62 8.52 -17.05 -17.65
CA THR A 62 7.51 -18.06 -17.28
C THR A 62 7.07 -17.89 -15.82
N GLU A 63 6.03 -18.60 -15.39
CA GLU A 63 5.63 -18.58 -13.97
C GLU A 63 6.66 -19.29 -13.08
N GLU A 64 7.35 -20.28 -13.63
CA GLU A 64 8.40 -21.06 -12.98
C GLU A 64 9.66 -20.23 -12.69
N ASP A 65 9.88 -19.14 -13.44
CA ASP A 65 10.96 -18.17 -13.21
C ASP A 65 10.67 -17.26 -12.01
N ALA A 66 9.45 -17.25 -11.47
CA ALA A 66 9.11 -16.42 -10.33
C ALA A 66 9.76 -16.91 -9.03
N SER A 67 10.38 -15.99 -8.30
CA SER A 67 10.92 -16.19 -6.95
C SER A 67 10.07 -15.50 -5.88
N CYS A 68 9.22 -14.54 -6.29
CA CYS A 68 8.43 -13.70 -5.41
C CYS A 68 6.92 -13.78 -5.72
N ALA A 69 6.13 -14.08 -4.69
CA ALA A 69 4.68 -13.95 -4.72
C ALA A 69 4.26 -12.67 -3.97
N THR A 70 3.69 -11.71 -4.70
CA THR A 70 3.24 -10.43 -4.16
C THR A 70 1.72 -10.38 -4.01
N PHE A 71 1.25 -10.30 -2.77
CA PHE A 71 -0.14 -10.03 -2.43
C PHE A 71 -0.44 -8.54 -2.58
N TYR A 72 -1.16 -8.15 -3.63
CA TYR A 72 -1.36 -6.72 -3.97
C TYR A 72 -2.81 -6.25 -3.78
N SER A 73 -3.74 -7.16 -3.50
CA SER A 73 -5.12 -6.82 -3.15
C SER A 73 -5.74 -7.92 -2.33
N ILE A 74 -6.19 -7.58 -1.11
CA ILE A 74 -6.98 -8.44 -0.23
C ILE A 74 -8.31 -7.74 -0.01
N THR A 75 -9.43 -8.42 -0.26
CA THR A 75 -10.77 -7.84 -0.15
C THR A 75 -11.66 -8.76 0.69
N ASN A 76 -12.21 -8.20 1.78
CA ASN A 76 -13.30 -8.82 2.53
C ASN A 76 -14.63 -8.40 1.88
N THR A 77 -15.48 -9.36 1.58
CA THR A 77 -16.76 -9.15 0.87
C THR A 77 -17.94 -8.98 1.82
N GLU A 78 -17.82 -9.44 3.07
CA GLU A 78 -18.88 -9.43 4.06
C GLU A 78 -18.59 -8.44 5.19
N PRO A 79 -19.24 -7.26 5.21
CA PRO A 79 -19.08 -6.30 6.30
C PRO A 79 -19.45 -6.89 7.66
N GLY A 80 -20.40 -7.84 7.70
CA GLY A 80 -20.81 -8.53 8.93
C GLY A 80 -19.73 -9.43 9.54
N LEU A 81 -18.67 -9.74 8.80
CA LEU A 81 -17.50 -10.47 9.28
C LEU A 81 -16.30 -9.55 9.55
N ALA A 82 -16.52 -8.24 9.62
CA ALA A 82 -15.49 -7.30 10.03
C ALA A 82 -14.97 -7.65 11.43
N GLY A 83 -13.65 -7.87 11.55
CA GLY A 83 -12.99 -8.25 12.80
C GLY A 83 -12.83 -9.75 13.02
N VAL A 84 -13.35 -10.61 12.15
CA VAL A 84 -13.03 -12.04 12.15
C VAL A 84 -11.67 -12.26 11.46
N ASP A 85 -10.77 -13.00 12.10
CA ASP A 85 -9.41 -13.26 11.59
C ASP A 85 -9.36 -14.33 10.47
N LEU A 86 -10.08 -14.04 9.39
CA LEU A 86 -10.03 -14.84 8.15
C LEU A 86 -8.73 -14.56 7.37
N GLY A 87 -8.16 -13.37 7.53
CA GLY A 87 -6.98 -12.93 6.78
C GLY A 87 -5.73 -13.75 7.07
N ASN A 88 -5.42 -14.01 8.35
CA ASN A 88 -4.20 -14.74 8.72
C ASN A 88 -4.22 -16.19 8.19
N HIS A 89 -5.37 -16.85 8.27
CA HIS A 89 -5.53 -18.21 7.75
C HIS A 89 -5.47 -18.23 6.22
N LEU A 90 -6.09 -17.25 5.55
CA LEU A 90 -6.07 -17.14 4.09
C LEU A 90 -4.62 -17.03 3.59
N ILE A 91 -3.83 -16.10 4.10
CA ILE A 91 -2.46 -15.88 3.62
C ILE A 91 -1.62 -17.13 3.81
N LYS A 92 -1.66 -17.77 4.98
CA LYS A 92 -0.90 -19.01 5.24
C LYS A 92 -1.29 -20.14 4.30
N SER A 93 -2.58 -20.34 4.05
CA SER A 93 -3.08 -21.36 3.13
C SER A 93 -2.64 -21.07 1.69
N VAL A 94 -2.72 -19.81 1.26
CA VAL A 94 -2.29 -19.39 -0.08
C VAL A 94 -0.78 -19.57 -0.26
N VAL A 95 0.03 -19.17 0.73
CA VAL A 95 1.49 -19.40 0.70
C VAL A 95 1.80 -20.89 0.57
N LYS A 96 1.14 -21.75 1.35
CA LYS A 96 1.33 -23.20 1.27
C LYS A 96 0.97 -23.76 -0.12
N GLN A 97 -0.17 -23.34 -0.68
CA GLN A 97 -0.62 -23.78 -2.00
C GLN A 97 0.36 -23.33 -3.09
N LEU A 98 0.76 -22.05 -3.07
CA LEU A 98 1.71 -21.50 -4.04
C LEU A 98 3.06 -22.19 -3.98
N LYS A 99 3.56 -22.51 -2.79
CA LYS A 99 4.85 -23.19 -2.63
C LYS A 99 4.82 -24.66 -3.06
N GLN A 100 3.66 -25.31 -3.00
CA GLN A 100 3.48 -26.66 -3.53
C GLN A 100 3.46 -26.67 -5.07
N GLU A 101 2.87 -25.63 -5.68
CA GLU A 101 2.76 -25.50 -7.13
C GLU A 101 4.04 -24.96 -7.78
N LEU A 102 4.66 -23.97 -7.14
CA LEU A 102 5.86 -23.26 -7.60
C LEU A 102 6.93 -23.30 -6.49
N PRO A 103 7.73 -24.39 -6.42
CA PRO A 103 8.73 -24.57 -5.36
C PRO A 103 9.84 -23.51 -5.34
N ASN A 104 10.06 -22.81 -6.46
CA ASN A 104 11.07 -21.75 -6.62
C ASN A 104 10.70 -20.45 -5.86
N LEU A 105 9.45 -20.32 -5.39
CA LEU A 105 9.03 -19.17 -4.60
C LEU A 105 9.68 -19.16 -3.22
N ASP A 106 10.59 -18.22 -3.00
CA ASP A 106 11.27 -17.98 -1.73
C ASP A 106 10.73 -16.76 -0.97
N THR A 107 10.18 -15.79 -1.69
CA THR A 107 9.79 -14.49 -1.15
C THR A 107 8.28 -14.32 -1.23
N PHE A 108 7.64 -14.06 -0.10
CA PHE A 108 6.22 -13.75 0.00
C PHE A 108 6.07 -12.37 0.63
N CYS A 109 5.49 -11.42 -0.10
CA CYS A 109 5.38 -10.04 0.36
C CYS A 109 4.03 -9.43 0.01
N THR A 110 3.65 -8.36 0.70
CA THR A 110 2.45 -7.59 0.36
C THR A 110 2.83 -6.23 -0.21
N LEU A 111 2.09 -5.77 -1.22
CA LEU A 111 2.09 -4.38 -1.63
C LEU A 111 0.77 -3.75 -1.19
N SER A 112 0.75 -3.27 0.05
CA SER A 112 -0.47 -2.80 0.73
C SER A 112 -0.60 -1.28 0.69
N PRO A 113 -1.82 -0.73 0.55
CA PRO A 113 -2.05 0.70 0.70
C PRO A 113 -1.88 1.13 2.17
N ILE A 114 -1.63 2.42 2.38
CA ILE A 114 -1.62 3.05 3.73
C ILE A 114 -2.84 3.96 3.83
N PRO A 115 -4.05 3.42 4.07
CA PRO A 115 -5.26 4.23 4.16
C PRO A 115 -5.17 5.22 5.32
N ASN A 116 -5.93 6.31 5.20
CA ASN A 116 -6.04 7.39 6.20
C ASN A 116 -4.76 8.17 6.53
N PHE A 117 -3.59 7.83 5.98
CA PHE A 117 -2.35 8.56 6.23
C PHE A 117 -2.45 10.07 5.96
N SER A 118 -3.06 10.46 4.83
CA SER A 118 -3.25 11.89 4.50
C SER A 118 -4.15 12.61 5.50
N LYS A 119 -5.23 11.95 5.95
CA LYS A 119 -6.16 12.49 6.97
C LYS A 119 -5.47 12.62 8.33
N TRP A 120 -4.68 11.60 8.70
CA TRP A 120 -3.87 11.60 9.89
C TRP A 120 -2.87 12.78 9.90
N LEU A 121 -2.15 12.98 8.80
CA LEU A 121 -1.18 14.07 8.67
C LEU A 121 -1.83 15.45 8.82
N GLN A 122 -3.00 15.65 8.20
CA GLN A 122 -3.78 16.89 8.36
C GLN A 122 -4.16 17.13 9.82
N GLY A 123 -4.60 16.10 10.54
CA GLY A 123 -4.93 16.19 11.96
C GLY A 123 -3.74 16.56 12.83
N LYS A 124 -2.57 15.94 12.60
CA LYS A 124 -1.35 16.25 13.36
C LYS A 124 -0.86 17.69 13.11
N ILE A 125 -0.94 18.17 11.87
CA ILE A 125 -0.60 19.56 11.54
C ILE A 125 -1.53 20.55 12.26
N ALA A 126 -2.83 20.30 12.25
CA ALA A 126 -3.81 21.17 12.93
C ALA A 126 -3.57 21.22 14.46
N ILE A 127 -3.29 20.07 15.09
CA ILE A 127 -2.97 20.00 16.52
C ILE A 127 -1.70 20.82 16.82
N GLN A 128 -0.62 20.62 16.05
CA GLN A 128 0.65 21.32 16.24
C GLN A 128 0.54 22.85 16.06
N GLN A 129 -0.40 23.32 15.24
CA GLN A 129 -0.67 24.75 15.06
C GLN A 129 -1.52 25.34 16.22
N SER A 130 -2.40 24.55 16.82
CA SER A 130 -3.35 24.99 17.85
C SER A 130 -2.81 24.93 19.29
N ILE A 131 -1.94 23.96 19.58
CA ILE A 131 -1.36 23.72 20.89
C ILE A 131 0.16 23.86 20.74
N HIS A 132 0.84 24.49 21.69
CA HIS A 132 2.29 24.32 21.88
C HIS A 132 2.58 22.89 22.36
N ASP A 133 2.20 21.90 21.56
CA ASP A 133 2.24 20.50 21.91
C ASP A 133 3.69 20.01 21.98
N ALA A 134 3.96 19.17 22.97
CA ALA A 134 5.27 18.59 23.21
C ALA A 134 5.61 17.51 22.16
N THR A 135 4.59 16.92 21.50
CA THR A 135 4.75 15.94 20.43
C THR A 135 4.96 16.60 19.06
N ARG A 136 6.15 17.18 18.86
CA ARG A 136 6.58 17.70 17.56
C ARG A 136 6.86 16.54 16.59
N ILE A 137 5.98 16.34 15.61
CA ILE A 137 6.20 15.35 14.53
C ILE A 137 7.19 15.84 13.46
N PHE A 138 7.47 17.16 13.43
CA PHE A 138 8.47 17.78 12.58
C PHE A 138 9.69 18.23 13.38
N THR A 139 10.88 17.96 12.86
CA THR A 139 12.13 18.47 13.42
C THR A 139 12.36 19.93 13.01
N LYS A 140 13.27 20.63 13.70
CA LYS A 140 13.64 22.01 13.32
C LYS A 140 14.23 22.08 11.91
N GLU A 141 14.96 21.05 11.49
CA GLU A 141 15.58 20.98 10.16
C GLU A 141 14.53 20.78 9.06
N GLU A 142 13.54 19.93 9.31
CA GLU A 142 12.42 19.73 8.39
C GLU A 142 11.56 20.98 8.26
N MET A 143 11.31 21.70 9.37
CA MET A 143 10.61 22.98 9.30
C MET A 143 11.38 24.00 8.45
N ARG A 144 12.71 24.09 8.61
CA ARG A 144 13.56 24.96 7.76
C ARG A 144 13.56 24.53 6.29
N LEU A 145 13.53 23.23 6.01
CA LEU A 145 13.41 22.70 4.65
C LEU A 145 12.08 23.16 4.03
N LEU A 146 10.97 23.00 4.75
CA LEU A 146 9.64 23.41 4.28
C LEU A 146 9.55 24.92 4.11
N GLU A 147 10.14 25.71 5.01
CA GLU A 147 10.24 27.17 4.87
C GLU A 147 10.97 27.55 3.58
N ARG A 148 12.10 26.90 3.26
CA ARG A 148 12.84 27.13 2.01
C ARG A 148 12.03 26.75 0.77
N LEU A 149 11.35 25.60 0.80
CA LEU A 149 10.54 25.11 -0.31
C LEU A 149 9.33 26.00 -0.58
N PHE A 150 8.73 26.56 0.46
CA PHE A 150 7.51 27.36 0.37
C PHE A 150 7.73 28.86 0.66
N SER A 151 8.97 29.35 0.57
CA SER A 151 9.32 30.75 0.91
C SER A 151 8.54 31.80 0.11
N SER A 152 8.09 31.43 -1.10
CA SER A 152 7.32 32.31 -1.99
C SER A 152 5.81 32.25 -1.77
N LYS A 153 5.33 31.41 -0.84
CA LYS A 153 3.89 31.21 -0.58
C LYS A 153 3.44 32.06 0.62
N PRO A 154 2.23 32.64 0.57
CA PRO A 154 1.72 33.50 1.64
C PRO A 154 1.23 32.73 2.88
N LYS A 155 1.14 31.40 2.81
CA LYS A 155 0.62 30.54 3.89
C LYS A 155 1.74 29.98 4.74
N SER A 156 1.39 29.40 5.89
CA SER A 156 2.38 28.69 6.70
C SER A 156 3.03 27.54 5.89
N PRO A 157 4.29 27.17 6.20
CA PRO A 157 4.97 26.08 5.49
C PRO A 157 4.20 24.74 5.55
N LEU A 158 3.51 24.48 6.66
CA LEU A 158 2.72 23.26 6.85
C LEU A 158 1.43 23.27 6.03
N ASP A 159 0.75 24.41 5.93
CA ASP A 159 -0.45 24.53 5.10
C ASP A 159 -0.09 24.41 3.61
N SER A 160 1.03 25.01 3.21
CA SER A 160 1.57 24.91 1.85
C SER A 160 1.92 23.47 1.49
N LEU A 161 2.50 22.71 2.43
CA LEU A 161 2.72 21.26 2.26
C LEU A 161 1.40 20.51 2.05
N LEU A 162 0.37 20.79 2.85
CA LEU A 162 -0.93 20.14 2.70
C LEU A 162 -1.60 20.46 1.36
N GLU A 163 -1.47 21.69 0.86
CA GLU A 163 -1.98 22.07 -0.47
C GLU A 163 -1.22 21.38 -1.60
N LEU A 164 0.10 21.31 -1.50
CA LEU A 164 0.93 20.59 -2.47
C LEU A 164 0.53 19.10 -2.52
N LEU A 165 0.39 18.43 -1.37
CA LEU A 165 0.01 17.02 -1.31
C LEU A 165 -1.41 16.74 -1.83
N LYS A 166 -2.30 17.75 -1.82
CA LYS A 166 -3.63 17.68 -2.44
C LYS A 166 -3.60 17.89 -3.95
N THR A 167 -2.52 18.47 -4.48
CA THR A 167 -2.40 18.75 -5.90
C THR A 167 -2.20 17.44 -6.68
N PRO A 168 -3.04 17.14 -7.69
CA PRO A 168 -2.87 15.95 -8.49
C PRO A 168 -1.47 15.92 -9.14
N LYS A 169 -0.83 14.74 -9.16
CA LYS A 169 0.47 14.54 -9.82
C LYS A 169 1.62 15.42 -9.29
N TRP A 170 1.56 15.91 -8.04
CA TRP A 170 2.69 16.63 -7.43
C TRP A 170 4.00 15.81 -7.45
N HIS A 171 3.89 14.49 -7.36
CA HIS A 171 5.00 13.53 -7.39
C HIS A 171 5.65 13.36 -8.78
N SER A 172 5.08 13.97 -9.82
CA SER A 172 5.68 13.97 -11.16
C SER A 172 6.83 14.97 -11.29
N ASP A 173 6.92 15.95 -10.38
CA ASP A 173 8.10 16.80 -10.26
C ASP A 173 9.18 16.07 -9.43
N GLU A 174 10.25 15.66 -10.10
CA GLU A 174 11.32 14.84 -9.52
C GLU A 174 12.08 15.57 -8.41
N GLU A 175 12.26 16.89 -8.51
CA GLU A 175 12.94 17.69 -7.50
C GLU A 175 12.13 17.72 -6.21
N THR A 176 10.85 18.11 -6.32
CA THR A 176 9.92 18.13 -5.17
C THR A 176 9.75 16.73 -4.56
N ALA A 177 9.57 15.70 -5.39
CA ALA A 177 9.42 14.33 -4.92
C ALA A 177 10.65 13.84 -4.15
N THR A 178 11.86 14.14 -4.66
CA THR A 178 13.12 13.75 -4.02
C THR A 178 13.32 14.46 -2.69
N LEU A 179 13.01 15.75 -2.61
CA LEU A 179 13.13 16.55 -1.39
C LEU A 179 12.14 16.12 -0.30
N LEU A 180 10.90 15.81 -0.67
CA LEU A 180 9.86 15.42 0.30
C LEU A 180 9.89 13.95 0.70
N LYS A 181 10.51 13.07 -0.11
CA LYS A 181 10.52 11.62 0.14
C LYS A 181 11.05 11.24 1.54
N PRO A 182 12.19 11.76 2.04
CA PRO A 182 12.67 11.41 3.38
C PRO A 182 11.68 11.81 4.48
N LEU A 183 11.08 13.00 4.36
CA LEU A 183 10.10 13.50 5.31
C LEU A 183 8.83 12.64 5.32
N LEU A 184 8.27 12.33 4.14
CA LEU A 184 7.06 11.52 4.03
C LEU A 184 7.30 10.07 4.49
N LEU A 185 8.47 9.49 4.22
CA LEU A 185 8.83 8.16 4.71
C LEU A 185 8.94 8.13 6.23
N LYS A 186 9.57 9.15 6.85
CA LYS A 186 9.64 9.26 8.31
C LYS A 186 8.24 9.38 8.92
N LEU A 187 7.38 10.23 8.35
CA LEU A 187 6.00 10.42 8.82
C LEU A 187 5.17 9.14 8.65
N ALA A 188 5.31 8.45 7.53
CA ALA A 188 4.65 7.15 7.30
C ALA A 188 5.13 6.09 8.28
N ALA A 189 6.44 6.00 8.53
CA ALA A 189 7.01 5.09 9.52
C ALA A 189 6.47 5.38 10.93
N TYR A 190 6.38 6.66 11.31
CA TYR A 190 5.78 7.06 12.59
C TYR A 190 4.29 6.65 12.68
N TYR A 191 3.51 6.92 11.63
CA TYR A 191 2.10 6.55 11.56
C TYR A 191 1.87 5.03 11.69
N LEU A 192 2.76 4.23 11.11
CA LEU A 192 2.64 2.77 11.12
C LEU A 192 3.13 2.11 12.41
N THR A 193 4.12 2.70 13.08
CA THR A 193 4.83 2.02 14.19
C THR A 193 4.62 2.65 15.56
N ILE A 194 4.43 3.97 15.64
CA ILE A 194 4.37 4.69 16.92
C ILE A 194 2.93 5.08 17.27
N ASP A 195 2.18 5.59 16.30
CA ASP A 195 0.84 6.09 16.59
C ASP A 195 -0.16 4.95 16.74
N THR A 196 -0.86 4.93 17.87
CA THR A 196 -1.78 3.84 18.23
C THR A 196 -3.10 4.39 18.74
N HIS A 197 -4.16 3.62 18.54
CA HIS A 197 -5.48 3.88 19.12
C HIS A 197 -5.87 2.68 19.97
N HIS A 198 -6.04 2.90 21.29
CA HIS A 198 -6.26 1.84 22.28
C HIS A 198 -5.21 0.70 22.21
N GLY A 199 -3.94 1.05 22.01
CA GLY A 199 -2.84 0.08 21.97
C GLY A 199 -2.77 -0.76 20.69
N ARG A 200 -3.57 -0.44 19.66
CA ARG A 200 -3.49 -1.05 18.32
C ARG A 200 -2.94 -0.05 17.31
N PRO A 201 -2.23 -0.49 16.26
CA PRO A 201 -1.80 0.40 15.18
C PRO A 201 -2.97 1.21 14.63
N LEU A 202 -2.73 2.50 14.35
CA LEU A 202 -3.78 3.39 13.84
C LEU A 202 -4.19 3.06 12.39
N CYS A 203 -3.24 2.53 11.60
CA CYS A 203 -3.53 2.01 10.28
C CYS A 203 -4.32 0.69 10.41
N PRO A 204 -5.51 0.58 9.79
CA PRO A 204 -6.32 -0.63 9.80
C PRO A 204 -5.69 -1.77 8.99
#